data_AF-A0AAX2ABQ6-F1
#
_entry.id   AF-A0AAX2ABQ6-F1
#
_cell.length_a   1.000
_cell.length_b   1.000
_cell.length_c   1.000
_cell.angle_alpha   90.00
_cell.angle_beta   90.00
_cell.angle_gamma   90.00
#
_symmetry.space_group_name_H-M   'P 1'
#
loop_
_entity.id
_entity.type
_entity.pdbx_description
1 polymer ?
#
loop_
_entity_poly.entity_id
_entity_poly.type
_entity_poly.pdbx_seq_one_letter_code
_entity_poly.pdbx_strand_id
1 'polypeptide(L)'
;MDYEEFEKAVDLFGILTRVSKKELKQKYLKLSKKFHPDMPEGSDEKFQELQQAYELLNSYIDSFMYSFDEEEFKAQFPPFTNYKNWNK
;
A
#
# COMPACT_ATOMS: atom_id res chain seq x y z
N MET A 1 1.42 -7.36 10.37
CA MET A 1 1.78 -5.96 10.08
C MET A 1 2.03 -5.33 11.43
N ASP A 2 3.30 -5.22 11.80
CA ASP A 2 3.69 -4.60 13.06
C ASP A 2 3.62 -3.07 12.94
N TYR A 3 3.17 -2.40 13.99
CA TYR A 3 2.97 -0.94 14.00
C TYR A 3 4.29 -0.17 13.80
N GLU A 4 5.40 -0.72 14.32
CA GLU A 4 6.74 -0.13 14.15
C GLU A 4 7.21 -0.10 12.70
N GLU A 5 6.89 -1.13 11.90
CA GLU A 5 7.21 -1.15 10.46
C GLU A 5 6.37 -0.13 9.69
N PHE A 6 5.12 0.04 10.10
CA PHE A 6 4.22 1.03 9.53
C PHE A 6 4.69 2.47 9.82
N GLU A 7 5.09 2.76 11.06
CA GLU A 7 5.59 4.09 11.46
C GLU A 7 6.87 4.46 10.69
N LYS A 8 7.82 3.52 10.57
CA LYS A 8 9.03 3.73 9.75
C LYS A 8 8.71 4.03 8.29
N ALA A 9 7.73 3.35 7.70
CA ALA A 9 7.31 3.61 6.33
C ALA A 9 6.68 5.01 6.19
N VAL A 10 5.85 5.43 7.14
CA VAL A 10 5.23 6.77 7.18
C VAL A 10 6.29 7.88 7.28
N ASP A 11 7.30 7.68 8.13
CA ASP A 11 8.40 8.62 8.32
C ASP A 11 9.33 8.68 7.10
N LEU A 12 9.68 7.53 6.51
CA LEU A 12 10.48 7.46 5.29
C LEU A 12 9.84 8.24 4.14
N PHE A 13 8.52 8.17 4.03
CA PHE A 13 7.75 8.93 3.04
C PHE A 13 7.35 10.32 3.53
N GLY A 14 7.59 10.70 4.79
CA GLY A 14 7.23 11.99 5.37
C GLY A 14 5.74 12.35 5.21
N ILE A 15 4.85 11.41 5.56
CA ILE A 15 3.39 11.56 5.43
C ILE A 15 2.82 12.17 6.71
N LEU A 16 2.50 13.48 6.69
CA LEU A 16 2.10 14.22 7.90
C LEU A 16 0.62 14.09 8.29
N THR A 17 -0.32 13.89 7.36
CA THR A 17 -1.76 13.92 7.71
C THR A 17 -2.66 13.18 6.73
N ARG A 18 -2.51 13.37 5.42
CA ARG A 18 -3.26 12.64 4.38
C ARG A 18 -2.43 12.55 3.10
N VAL A 19 -2.12 11.34 2.66
CA VAL A 19 -1.46 11.12 1.36
C VAL A 19 -2.39 10.30 0.48
N SER A 20 -2.60 10.80 -0.75
CA SER A 20 -3.30 10.04 -1.78
C SER A 20 -2.35 9.05 -2.45
N LYS A 21 -2.86 7.97 -3.04
CA LYS A 21 -2.05 7.06 -3.88
C LYS A 21 -1.19 7.79 -4.91
N LYS A 22 -1.71 8.89 -5.47
CA LYS A 22 -1.01 9.71 -6.45
C LYS A 22 0.21 10.41 -5.84
N GLU A 23 0.05 10.97 -4.64
CA GLU A 23 1.13 11.60 -3.86
C GLU A 23 2.17 10.56 -3.41
N LEU A 24 1.73 9.39 -2.93
CA LEU A 24 2.63 8.29 -2.54
C LEU A 24 3.50 7.85 -3.73
N LYS A 25 2.88 7.63 -4.90
CA LYS A 25 3.59 7.26 -6.13
C LYS A 25 4.56 8.35 -6.60
N GLN A 26 4.20 9.63 -6.46
CA GLN A 26 5.11 10.72 -6.79
C GLN A 26 6.31 10.80 -5.84
N LYS A 27 6.10 10.59 -4.54
CA LYS A 27 7.19 10.53 -3.56
C LYS A 27 8.10 9.33 -3.81
N TYR A 28 7.54 8.16 -4.09
CA TYR A 28 8.30 6.97 -4.50
C TYR A 28 9.18 7.27 -5.71
N LEU A 29 8.62 7.81 -6.79
CA LEU A 29 9.38 8.18 -7.99
C LEU A 29 10.53 9.17 -7.71
N LYS A 30 10.32 10.15 -6.82
CA LYS A 30 11.36 11.10 -6.41
C LYS A 30 12.47 10.42 -5.62
N LEU A 31 12.11 9.57 -4.67
CA LEU A 31 13.06 8.84 -3.82
C LEU A 31 13.80 7.75 -4.59
N SER A 32 13.13 7.02 -5.49
CA SER A 32 13.74 6.03 -6.38
C SER A 32 14.80 6.65 -7.28
N LYS A 33 14.57 7.85 -7.81
CA LYS A 33 15.58 8.58 -8.59
C LYS A 33 16.76 9.04 -7.75
N LYS A 34 16.58 9.24 -6.44
CA LYS A 34 17.63 9.64 -5.52
C LYS A 34 18.47 8.44 -5.05
N PHE A 35 17.81 7.31 -4.80
CA PHE A 35 18.44 6.09 -4.28
C PHE A 35 18.78 5.06 -5.37
N HIS A 36 18.58 5.39 -6.66
CA HIS A 36 18.92 4.51 -7.78
C HIS A 36 20.40 4.12 -7.72
N PRO A 37 20.79 2.86 -7.97
CA PRO A 37 22.18 2.41 -7.87
C PRO A 37 23.16 3.15 -8.81
N ASP A 38 22.66 3.77 -9.88
CA ASP A 38 23.46 4.64 -10.77
C ASP A 38 23.75 6.03 -10.17
N MET A 39 23.13 6.40 -9.05
CA MET A 39 23.39 7.66 -8.36
C MET A 39 24.52 7.50 -7.33
N PRO A 40 25.33 8.55 -7.10
CA PRO A 40 26.44 8.49 -6.14
C PRO A 40 25.99 8.30 -4.68
N GLU A 41 24.74 8.62 -4.34
CA GLU A 41 24.12 8.33 -3.02
C GLU A 41 23.19 7.09 -3.05
N GLY A 42 23.14 6.39 -4.17
CA GLY A 42 22.32 5.21 -4.39
C GLY A 42 22.89 3.96 -3.74
N SER A 43 21.99 3.08 -3.31
CA SER A 43 22.34 1.78 -2.72
C SER A 43 21.17 0.84 -2.93
N ASP A 44 21.45 -0.39 -3.39
CA ASP A 44 20.45 -1.44 -3.57
C ASP A 44 19.65 -1.70 -2.28
N GLU A 45 20.30 -1.64 -1.12
CA GLU A 45 19.64 -1.82 0.18
C GLU A 45 18.61 -0.73 0.44
N LYS A 46 18.98 0.54 0.25
CA LYS A 46 18.05 1.68 0.41
C LYS A 46 16.92 1.65 -0.61
N PHE A 47 17.18 1.15 -1.82
CA PHE A 47 16.17 1.01 -2.83
C PHE A 47 15.17 -0.11 -2.48
N GLN A 48 15.65 -1.23 -1.95
CA GLN A 48 14.80 -2.31 -1.45
C GLN A 48 13.95 -1.86 -0.26
N GLU A 49 14.52 -1.13 0.70
CA GLU A 49 13.77 -0.55 1.82
C GLU A 49 12.68 0.41 1.33
N LEU A 50 13.00 1.26 0.35
CA LEU A 50 12.03 2.17 -0.26
C LEU A 50 10.89 1.41 -0.94
N GLN A 51 11.20 0.33 -1.66
CA GLN A 51 10.21 -0.49 -2.34
C GLN A 51 9.28 -1.21 -1.35
N GLN A 52 9.83 -1.81 -0.30
CA GLN A 52 9.06 -2.46 0.76
C GLN A 52 8.11 -1.47 1.46
N ALA A 53 8.61 -0.29 1.82
CA ALA A 53 7.80 0.75 2.43
C ALA A 53 6.69 1.27 1.49
N TYR A 54 6.97 1.38 0.19
CA TYR A 54 5.94 1.73 -0.81
C TYR A 54 4.84 0.66 -0.89
N GLU A 55 5.21 -0.62 -0.97
CA GLU A 55 4.25 -1.72 -1.05
C GLU A 55 3.37 -1.80 0.21
N LEU A 56 3.97 -1.63 1.38
CA LEU A 56 3.24 -1.62 2.66
C LEU A 56 2.24 -0.47 2.74
N LEU A 57 2.66 0.75 2.39
CA LEU A 57 1.78 1.92 2.36
C LEU A 57 0.70 1.80 1.28
N ASN A 58 1.03 1.24 0.12
CA ASN A 58 0.07 1.06 -0.96
C ASN A 58 -0.99 0.01 -0.60
N SER A 59 -0.58 -1.11 0.01
CA SER A 59 -1.49 -2.14 0.54
C SER A 59 -2.37 -1.60 1.67
N TYR A 60 -1.81 -0.78 2.56
CA TYR A 60 -2.59 -0.08 3.58
C TYR A 60 -3.63 0.83 2.93
N ILE A 61 -3.25 1.69 1.98
CA ILE A 61 -4.22 2.57 1.31
C ILE A 61 -5.29 1.77 0.55
N ASP A 62 -4.92 0.68 -0.13
CA ASP A 62 -5.89 -0.23 -0.77
C ASP A 62 -6.84 -0.87 0.25
N SER A 63 -6.33 -1.37 1.38
CA SER A 63 -7.15 -1.99 2.42
C SER A 63 -8.15 -1.03 3.06
N PHE A 64 -7.85 0.28 3.10
CA PHE A 64 -8.76 1.30 3.62
C PHE A 64 -9.72 1.83 2.56
N MET A 65 -9.34 1.71 1.28
CA MET A 65 -10.16 2.11 0.15
C MET A 65 -10.84 0.84 -0.38
N TYR A 66 -11.83 0.33 0.35
CA TYR A 66 -12.69 -0.76 -0.15
C TYR A 66 -13.09 -0.45 -1.59
N SER A 67 -12.58 -1.24 -2.53
CA SER A 67 -13.05 -1.14 -3.89
C SER A 67 -14.46 -1.73 -3.85
N PHE A 68 -15.46 -0.92 -4.15
CA PHE A 68 -16.82 -1.42 -4.38
C PHE A 68 -16.89 -2.13 -5.74
N ASP A 69 -15.80 -2.77 -6.16
CA ASP A 69 -15.73 -3.52 -7.39
C ASP A 69 -16.48 -4.85 -7.21
N GLU A 70 -17.31 -5.16 -8.20
CA GLU A 70 -18.18 -6.32 -8.17
C GLU A 70 -17.37 -7.64 -8.11
N GLU A 71 -16.15 -7.66 -8.65
CA GLU A 71 -15.26 -8.82 -8.60
C GLU A 71 -14.66 -9.02 -7.20
N GLU A 72 -14.30 -7.94 -6.50
CA GLU A 72 -13.78 -8.00 -5.14
C GLU A 72 -14.89 -8.40 -4.14
N PHE A 73 -16.11 -7.87 -4.30
CA PHE A 73 -17.26 -8.27 -3.51
C PHE A 73 -17.57 -9.77 -3.67
N LYS A 74 -17.53 -10.29 -4.91
CA LYS A 74 -17.75 -11.73 -5.19
C LYS A 74 -16.62 -12.62 -4.68
N ALA A 75 -15.39 -12.11 -4.62
CA ALA A 75 -14.24 -12.85 -4.09
C ALA A 75 -14.27 -12.91 -2.54
N GLN A 76 -14.66 -11.81 -1.88
CA GLN A 76 -14.81 -11.76 -0.43
C GLN A 76 -16.08 -12.47 0.07
N PHE A 77 -17.15 -12.45 -0.72
CA PHE A 77 -18.40 -13.17 -0.46
C PHE A 77 -18.68 -14.15 -1.60
N PRO A 78 -18.05 -15.36 -1.58
CA PRO A 78 -18.33 -16.37 -2.59
C PRO A 78 -19.84 -16.65 -2.65
N PRO A 79 -20.42 -16.88 -3.85
CA PRO A 79 -21.87 -16.97 -4.10
C PRO A 79 -22.57 -18.18 -3.45
N PHE A 80 -21.96 -18.80 -2.44
CA PHE A 80 -22.48 -19.99 -1.76
C PHE A 80 -22.86 -19.78 -0.29
N THR A 81 -23.12 -18.54 0.14
CA THR A 81 -23.98 -18.34 1.31
C THR A 81 -25.42 -18.29 0.82
N ASN A 82 -26.07 -19.45 0.91
CA ASN A 82 -27.49 -19.63 0.62
C ASN A 82 -28.34 -18.84 1.64
N TYR A 83 -28.46 -17.53 1.44
CA TYR A 83 -29.32 -16.64 2.23
C TYR A 83 -30.83 -16.89 2.01
N LYS A 84 -31.20 -17.89 1.18
CA LYS A 84 -32.60 -18.24 0.90
C LYS A 84 -33.27 -19.16 1.92
N ASN A 85 -32.57 -19.56 2.99
CA ASN A 85 -33.12 -20.43 4.05
C ASN A 85 -33.32 -19.74 5.40
N TRP A 86 -33.39 -18.40 5.49
CA TRP A 86 -33.65 -17.72 6.78
C TRP A 86 -35.13 -17.41 7.07
N ASN A 87 -36.08 -17.60 6.16
CA ASN A 87 -37.50 -17.47 6.52
C ASN A 87 -38.18 -18.83 6.48
N LYS A 88 -38.26 -19.47 7.65
CA LYS A 88 -39.28 -20.47 7.97
C LYS A 88 -40.17 -19.92 9.07
#